data_AF-A0A2G5UL23-F1
#
_entry.id   AF-A0A2G5UL23-F1
#
_cell.length_a   1.000
_cell.length_b   1.000
_cell.length_c   1.000
_cell.angle_alpha   90.00
_cell.angle_beta   90.00
_cell.angle_gamma   90.00
#
_symmetry.space_group_name_H-M   'P 1'
#
loop_
_entity.id
_entity.type
_entity.pdbx_description
1 polymer ?
#
loop_
_entity_poly.entity_id
_entity_poly.type
_entity_poly.pdbx_seq_one_letter_code
_entity_poly.pdbx_strand_id
1 'polypeptide(L)'
;MLAIFFVCFCLGTNVYAGVIATTSTTIGPVDTTTTSDSFDEDAELKKIAETCFTYTNYEELSGYTVRRFYALDLGRFLIRESVEAIGVIELRTMLNLEPTPPWKPWNNTDPSESDLESAATIQAYYELKEPRSNARSLDNKFFYEHNKATGVAYLDKRFPAIREIFRRRFEKVRVSMELVDRKGIDRMIETYYKVYGSVMDAIAKMQDWKKYRMRCLDSCNLYCIV
;
A
#
# COMPACT_ATOMS: atom_id res chain seq x y z
N MET A 1 18.22 -36.62 -37.61
CA MET A 1 16.88 -37.09 -37.24
C MET A 1 16.19 -35.96 -36.49
N LEU A 2 15.35 -35.20 -37.19
CA LEU A 2 14.60 -34.06 -36.66
C LEU A 2 13.21 -34.57 -36.25
N ALA A 3 12.92 -34.55 -34.96
CA ALA A 3 11.60 -34.90 -34.43
C ALA A 3 10.69 -33.67 -34.49
N ILE A 4 9.67 -33.73 -35.36
CA ILE A 4 8.61 -32.72 -35.45
C ILE A 4 7.57 -33.04 -34.38
N PHE A 5 7.47 -32.20 -33.35
CA PHE A 5 6.40 -32.27 -32.36
C PHE A 5 5.15 -31.56 -32.90
N PHE A 6 4.12 -32.33 -33.24
CA PHE A 6 2.78 -31.81 -33.50
C PHE A 6 2.08 -31.50 -32.18
N VAL A 7 1.86 -30.21 -31.88
CA VAL A 7 1.04 -29.77 -30.75
C VAL A 7 -0.40 -29.60 -31.24
N CYS A 8 -1.31 -30.41 -30.69
CA CYS A 8 -2.73 -30.37 -31.01
C CYS A 8 -3.43 -29.32 -30.13
N PHE A 9 -3.93 -28.23 -30.73
CA PHE A 9 -4.78 -27.24 -30.06
C PHE A 9 -6.24 -27.71 -30.11
N CYS A 10 -6.79 -28.15 -28.98
CA CYS A 10 -8.23 -28.38 -28.84
C CYS A 10 -8.87 -27.15 -28.19
N LEU A 11 -9.48 -26.28 -29.01
CA LEU A 11 -10.36 -25.19 -28.56
C LEU A 11 -11.76 -25.76 -28.31
N GLY A 12 -12.14 -25.91 -27.05
CA GLY A 12 -13.51 -26.23 -26.66
C GLY A 12 -14.31 -24.97 -26.38
N THR A 13 -15.18 -24.56 -27.31
CA THR A 13 -16.21 -23.54 -27.06
C THR A 13 -17.48 -24.22 -26.56
N ASN A 14 -17.80 -24.06 -25.26
CA ASN A 14 -19.13 -24.40 -24.76
C ASN A 14 -20.04 -23.18 -24.94
N VAL A 15 -20.85 -23.21 -26.00
CA VAL A 15 -21.98 -22.29 -26.18
C VAL A 15 -23.13 -22.80 -25.30
N TYR A 16 -23.41 -22.10 -24.20
CA TYR A 16 -24.60 -22.32 -23.39
C TYR A 16 -25.70 -21.38 -23.88
N ALA A 17 -26.67 -21.91 -24.61
CA ALA A 17 -27.92 -21.24 -24.95
C ALA A 17 -28.95 -21.57 -23.85
N GLY A 18 -29.20 -20.61 -22.96
CA GLY A 18 -30.20 -20.71 -21.89
C GLY A 18 -31.23 -19.60 -22.01
N VAL A 19 -32.47 -20.01 -22.32
CA VAL A 19 -33.66 -19.20 -22.61
C VAL A 19 -34.04 -18.26 -21.47
N ILE A 20 -34.43 -17.03 -21.83
CA ILE A 20 -34.98 -16.00 -20.93
C ILE A 20 -36.40 -16.40 -20.52
N ALA A 21 -36.64 -16.60 -19.22
CA ALA A 21 -37.97 -16.62 -18.64
C ALA A 21 -38.18 -15.31 -17.88
N THR A 22 -39.04 -14.45 -18.41
CA THR A 22 -39.50 -13.22 -17.78
C THR A 22 -40.51 -13.56 -16.69
N THR A 23 -40.12 -13.44 -15.42
CA THR A 23 -41.08 -13.30 -14.31
C THR A 23 -40.94 -11.92 -13.69
N SER A 24 -41.90 -11.08 -14.00
CA SER A 24 -42.14 -9.80 -13.34
C SER A 24 -42.63 -10.06 -11.91
N THR A 25 -41.83 -9.66 -10.90
CA THR A 25 -42.33 -9.43 -9.55
C THR A 25 -41.84 -8.07 -9.10
N THR A 26 -42.79 -7.17 -8.89
CA THR A 26 -42.58 -5.80 -8.45
C THR A 26 -42.78 -5.71 -6.92
N ILE A 27 -41.97 -4.85 -6.32
CA ILE A 27 -42.10 -4.16 -5.01
C ILE A 27 -41.61 -4.89 -3.75
N GLY A 28 -40.48 -4.38 -3.27
CA GLY A 28 -40.20 -4.11 -1.86
C GLY A 28 -38.88 -3.34 -1.77
N PRO A 29 -38.82 -2.13 -1.16
CA PRO A 29 -37.54 -1.51 -0.89
C PRO A 29 -36.87 -2.34 0.21
N VAL A 30 -35.86 -3.12 -0.18
CA VAL A 30 -34.96 -3.70 0.81
C VAL A 30 -34.08 -2.54 1.28
N ASP A 31 -34.52 -1.89 2.36
CA ASP A 31 -33.65 -1.11 3.24
C ASP A 31 -32.58 -2.06 3.77
N THR A 32 -31.56 -2.29 2.95
CA THR A 32 -30.30 -2.79 3.43
C THR A 32 -29.62 -1.57 4.01
N THR A 33 -30.05 -1.17 5.20
CA THR A 33 -29.15 -0.48 6.12
C THR A 33 -28.09 -1.50 6.49
N THR A 34 -27.17 -1.75 5.54
CA THR A 34 -25.86 -2.29 5.87
C THR A 34 -25.27 -1.22 6.76
N THR A 35 -25.42 -1.41 8.07
CA THR A 35 -24.61 -0.72 9.06
C THR A 35 -23.19 -1.04 8.65
N SER A 36 -22.58 -0.14 7.88
CA SER A 36 -21.16 -0.16 7.61
C SER A 36 -20.53 -0.23 8.99
N ASP A 37 -19.91 -1.36 9.33
CA ASP A 37 -19.06 -1.43 10.50
C ASP A 37 -18.17 -0.19 10.45
N SER A 38 -18.32 0.66 11.46
CA SER A 38 -17.55 1.90 11.52
C SER A 38 -16.08 1.49 11.57
N PHE A 39 -15.29 1.91 10.58
CA PHE A 39 -13.86 1.63 10.56
C PHE A 39 -13.19 2.27 11.78
N ASP A 40 -12.72 1.41 12.68
CA ASP A 40 -11.97 1.80 13.86
C ASP A 40 -10.47 1.76 13.54
N GLU A 41 -9.93 2.93 13.23
CA GLU A 41 -8.52 3.10 12.89
C GLU A 41 -7.58 2.64 14.02
N ASP A 42 -7.92 2.93 15.27
CA ASP A 42 -7.08 2.58 16.41
C ASP A 42 -7.06 1.06 16.63
N ALA A 43 -8.22 0.40 16.45
CA ALA A 43 -8.29 -1.05 16.48
C ALA A 43 -7.49 -1.70 15.34
N GLU A 44 -7.53 -1.14 14.13
CA GLU A 44 -6.73 -1.66 13.00
C GLU A 44 -5.23 -1.47 13.20
N LEU A 45 -4.79 -0.29 13.68
CA LEU A 45 -3.40 -0.05 14.03
C LEU A 45 -2.91 -1.00 15.14
N LYS A 46 -3.77 -1.28 16.13
CA LYS A 46 -3.47 -2.25 17.18
C LYS A 46 -3.32 -3.67 16.61
N LYS A 47 -4.22 -4.11 15.72
CA LYS A 47 -4.13 -5.42 15.04
C LYS A 47 -2.81 -5.55 14.27
N ILE A 48 -2.37 -4.51 13.55
CA ILE A 48 -1.07 -4.49 12.88
C ILE A 48 0.06 -4.66 13.91
N ALA A 49 0.05 -3.87 14.99
CA ALA A 49 1.09 -3.88 16.02
C ALA A 49 1.21 -5.20 16.82
N GLU A 50 0.12 -5.97 16.87
CA GLU A 50 0.03 -7.26 17.57
C GLU A 50 0.24 -8.46 16.64
N THR A 51 0.28 -8.24 15.33
CA THR A 51 0.50 -9.32 14.35
C THR A 51 1.89 -9.94 14.53
N CYS A 52 1.95 -11.27 14.55
CA CYS A 52 3.21 -12.00 14.47
C CYS A 52 3.72 -12.01 13.02
N PHE A 53 4.90 -11.41 12.79
CA PHE A 53 5.54 -11.34 11.48
C PHE A 53 6.84 -12.15 11.49
N THR A 54 6.80 -13.33 10.85
CA THR A 54 7.85 -14.35 10.91
C THR A 54 8.86 -14.21 9.76
N TYR A 55 9.96 -14.98 9.79
CA TYR A 55 10.89 -15.08 8.66
C TYR A 55 10.20 -15.47 7.35
N THR A 56 9.26 -16.42 7.38
CA THR A 56 8.52 -16.83 6.18
C THR A 56 7.70 -15.68 5.59
N ASN A 57 7.18 -14.78 6.43
CA ASN A 57 6.48 -13.59 5.95
C ASN A 57 7.42 -12.59 5.28
N TYR A 58 8.63 -12.41 5.81
CA TYR A 58 9.65 -11.60 5.16
C TYR A 58 10.14 -12.21 3.84
N GLU A 59 10.27 -13.53 3.79
CA GLU A 59 10.62 -14.25 2.56
C GLU A 59 9.52 -14.08 1.50
N GLU A 60 8.24 -14.28 1.84
CA GLU A 60 7.10 -14.03 0.93
C GLU A 60 7.09 -12.59 0.42
N LEU A 61 7.26 -11.60 1.31
CA LEU A 61 7.34 -10.18 0.98
C LEU A 61 8.47 -9.88 -0.04
N SER A 62 9.62 -10.54 0.09
CA SER A 62 10.75 -10.39 -0.83
C SER A 62 10.58 -11.16 -2.15
N GLY A 63 9.45 -11.83 -2.36
CA GLY A 63 9.24 -12.74 -3.49
C GLY A 63 10.13 -13.98 -3.43
N TYR A 64 10.52 -14.42 -2.23
CA TYR A 64 11.43 -15.53 -1.96
C TYR A 64 12.81 -15.41 -2.63
N THR A 65 13.24 -14.18 -2.93
CA THR A 65 14.55 -13.90 -3.57
C THR A 65 15.72 -14.00 -2.58
N VAL A 66 15.45 -13.80 -1.30
CA VAL A 66 16.41 -13.88 -0.20
C VAL A 66 15.82 -14.73 0.95
N ARG A 67 16.68 -15.23 1.85
CA ARG A 67 16.26 -16.12 2.95
C ARG A 67 16.66 -15.59 4.32
N ARG A 68 15.90 -15.98 5.34
CA ARG A 68 16.17 -15.77 6.78
C ARG A 68 16.57 -14.32 7.09
N PHE A 69 17.82 -14.12 7.54
CA PHE A 69 18.32 -12.82 7.98
C PHE A 69 18.30 -11.77 6.86
N TYR A 70 18.68 -12.16 5.64
CA TYR A 70 18.63 -11.25 4.49
C TYR A 70 17.20 -10.84 4.13
N ALA A 71 16.25 -11.78 4.24
CA ALA A 71 14.83 -11.47 4.04
C ALA A 71 14.29 -10.54 5.14
N LEU A 72 14.68 -10.77 6.39
CA LEU A 72 14.29 -9.91 7.51
C LEU A 72 14.80 -8.48 7.32
N ASP A 73 16.08 -8.30 6.98
CA ASP A 73 16.67 -6.97 6.78
C ASP A 73 16.01 -6.26 5.59
N LEU A 74 15.99 -6.90 4.42
CA LEU A 74 15.40 -6.33 3.21
C LEU A 74 13.91 -6.04 3.40
N GLY A 75 13.19 -6.97 4.03
CA GLY A 75 11.76 -6.88 4.22
C GLY A 75 11.34 -5.78 5.19
N ARG A 76 12.13 -5.49 6.24
CA ARG A 76 11.87 -4.33 7.11
C ARG A 76 11.92 -3.02 6.35
N PHE A 77 12.94 -2.83 5.51
CA PHE A 77 13.03 -1.66 4.63
C PHE A 77 11.91 -1.66 3.60
N LEU A 78 11.63 -2.79 2.96
CA LEU A 78 10.60 -2.87 1.93
C LEU A 78 9.20 -2.55 2.48
N ILE A 79 8.87 -2.98 3.70
CA ILE A 79 7.60 -2.63 4.37
C ILE A 79 7.49 -1.12 4.48
N ARG A 80 8.48 -0.45 5.10
CA ARG A 80 8.48 1.01 5.29
C ARG A 80 8.19 1.72 3.99
N GLU A 81 8.98 1.40 2.97
CA GLU A 81 8.89 2.08 1.70
C GLU A 81 7.57 1.78 0.98
N SER A 82 6.98 0.60 1.21
CA SER A 82 5.70 0.22 0.59
C SER A 82 4.53 0.96 1.25
N VAL A 83 4.60 1.24 2.56
CA VAL A 83 3.66 2.13 3.24
C VAL A 83 3.75 3.55 2.69
N GLU A 84 4.96 4.07 2.48
CA GLU A 84 5.15 5.38 1.86
C GLU A 84 4.53 5.43 0.45
N ALA A 85 4.78 4.40 -0.36
CA ALA A 85 4.21 4.30 -1.70
C ALA A 85 2.67 4.23 -1.68
N ILE A 86 2.07 3.45 -0.77
CA ILE A 86 0.61 3.41 -0.59
C ILE A 86 0.08 4.82 -0.27
N GLY A 87 0.68 5.50 0.70
CA GLY A 87 0.25 6.84 1.09
C GLY A 87 0.35 7.86 -0.05
N VAL A 88 1.41 7.82 -0.86
CA VAL A 88 1.56 8.70 -2.04
C VAL A 88 0.51 8.38 -3.10
N ILE A 89 0.25 7.09 -3.37
CA ILE A 89 -0.77 6.66 -4.34
C ILE A 89 -2.16 7.17 -3.92
N GLU A 90 -2.53 6.97 -2.65
CA GLU A 90 -3.82 7.44 -2.13
C GLU A 90 -3.91 8.97 -2.12
N LEU A 91 -2.82 9.66 -1.81
CA LEU A 91 -2.75 11.12 -1.82
C LEU A 91 -2.96 11.69 -3.23
N ARG A 92 -2.23 11.18 -4.23
CA ARG A 92 -2.39 11.59 -5.63
C ARG A 92 -3.81 11.30 -6.14
N THR A 93 -4.34 10.13 -5.78
CA THR A 93 -5.71 9.73 -6.14
C THR A 93 -6.76 10.68 -5.55
N MET A 94 -6.68 10.99 -4.25
CA MET A 94 -7.64 11.89 -3.58
C MET A 94 -7.59 13.33 -4.14
N LEU A 95 -6.43 13.74 -4.64
CA LEU A 95 -6.21 15.03 -5.27
C LEU A 95 -6.55 15.06 -6.76
N ASN A 96 -6.99 13.94 -7.35
CA ASN A 96 -7.20 13.78 -8.79
C ASN A 96 -5.97 14.16 -9.63
N LEU A 97 -4.76 13.85 -9.13
CA LEU A 97 -3.51 14.06 -9.85
C LEU A 97 -3.19 12.85 -10.74
N GLU A 98 -2.33 13.06 -11.74
CA GLU A 98 -1.79 11.94 -12.52
C GLU A 98 -1.13 10.90 -11.61
N PRO A 99 -1.04 9.61 -12.01
CA PRO A 99 -0.31 8.61 -11.25
C PRO A 99 1.16 8.97 -11.01
N THR A 100 1.80 8.31 -10.05
CA THR A 100 3.23 8.52 -9.76
C THR A 100 4.06 8.26 -11.01
N PRO A 101 4.92 9.20 -11.44
CA PRO A 101 5.79 8.99 -12.59
C PRO A 101 6.87 7.94 -12.30
N PRO A 102 7.54 7.40 -13.35
CA PRO A 102 8.71 6.55 -13.17
C PRO A 102 9.78 7.20 -12.30
N TRP A 103 10.59 6.36 -11.66
CA TRP A 103 11.64 6.83 -10.76
C TRP A 103 12.61 7.80 -11.45
N LYS A 104 12.95 8.87 -10.73
CA LYS A 104 13.94 9.86 -11.12
C LYS A 104 15.20 9.70 -10.26
N PRO A 105 16.36 10.30 -10.66
CA PRO A 105 17.50 10.43 -9.76
C PRO A 105 17.10 11.10 -8.44
N TRP A 106 17.79 10.75 -7.37
CA TRP A 106 17.50 11.29 -6.05
C TRP A 106 17.72 12.79 -6.01
N ASN A 107 16.70 13.52 -5.57
CA ASN A 107 16.78 14.95 -5.32
C ASN A 107 16.20 15.26 -3.93
N ASN A 108 17.08 15.60 -3.00
CA ASN A 108 16.74 16.05 -1.65
C ASN A 108 16.74 17.57 -1.49
N THR A 109 16.85 18.32 -2.57
CA THR A 109 16.73 19.78 -2.53
C THR A 109 15.26 20.13 -2.30
N ASP A 110 15.01 20.86 -1.22
CA ASP A 110 13.72 21.47 -0.95
C ASP A 110 13.43 22.55 -1.99
N PRO A 111 12.18 22.65 -2.49
CA PRO A 111 11.84 23.70 -3.45
C PRO A 111 12.00 25.08 -2.81
N SER A 112 12.58 26.02 -3.55
CA SER A 112 12.64 27.41 -3.12
C SER A 112 11.26 28.09 -3.19
N GLU A 113 11.11 29.23 -2.53
CA GLU A 113 9.88 30.04 -2.63
C GLU A 113 9.57 30.43 -4.09
N SER A 114 10.61 30.78 -4.87
CA SER A 114 10.50 31.06 -6.30
C SER A 114 10.00 29.85 -7.12
N ASP A 115 10.48 28.64 -6.81
CA ASP A 115 10.00 27.41 -7.46
C ASP A 115 8.51 27.18 -7.17
N LEU A 116 8.10 27.40 -5.92
CA LEU A 116 6.71 27.25 -5.49
C LEU A 116 5.79 28.33 -6.10
N GLU A 117 6.27 29.56 -6.20
CA GLU A 117 5.54 30.67 -6.80
C GLU A 117 5.32 30.45 -8.30
N SER A 118 6.36 30.01 -9.00
CA SER A 118 6.37 29.78 -10.45
C SER A 118 5.59 28.53 -10.89
N ALA A 119 5.16 27.67 -9.96
CA ALA A 119 4.35 26.50 -10.27
C ALA A 119 2.97 26.90 -10.87
N ALA A 120 2.83 26.71 -12.18
CA ALA A 120 1.65 27.14 -12.95
C ALA A 120 0.37 26.32 -12.68
N THR A 121 0.51 25.11 -12.13
CA THR A 121 -0.62 24.21 -11.87
C THR A 121 -0.53 23.60 -10.47
N ILE A 122 -1.66 23.12 -9.95
CA ILE A 122 -1.70 22.39 -8.67
C ILE A 122 -0.86 21.12 -8.74
N GLN A 123 -0.82 20.43 -9.89
CA GLN A 123 0.05 19.28 -10.09
C GLN A 123 1.53 19.65 -9.98
N ALA A 124 1.97 20.70 -10.69
CA ALA A 124 3.36 21.15 -10.61
C ALA A 124 3.74 21.57 -9.17
N TYR A 125 2.84 22.26 -8.48
CA TYR A 125 3.03 22.63 -7.08
C TYR A 125 3.14 21.41 -6.17
N TYR A 126 2.27 20.42 -6.36
CA TYR A 126 2.31 19.17 -5.62
C TYR A 126 3.60 18.39 -5.88
N GLU A 127 4.03 18.25 -7.13
CA GLU A 127 5.23 17.50 -7.48
C GLU A 127 6.51 18.08 -6.86
N LEU A 128 6.56 19.40 -6.65
CA LEU A 128 7.64 20.04 -5.89
C LEU A 128 7.65 19.62 -4.42
N LYS A 129 6.48 19.32 -3.83
CA LYS A 129 6.32 19.03 -2.39
C LYS A 129 5.97 17.56 -2.08
N GLU A 130 5.82 16.72 -3.10
CA GLU A 130 5.44 15.30 -2.92
C GLU A 130 6.37 14.63 -1.91
N PRO A 131 5.86 13.85 -0.95
CA PRO A 131 6.69 13.09 -0.04
C PRO A 131 7.72 12.21 -0.77
N ARG A 132 9.01 12.48 -0.54
CA ARG A 132 10.13 11.83 -1.24
C ARG A 132 10.82 10.82 -0.34
N SER A 133 11.33 9.75 -0.96
CA SER A 133 12.24 8.80 -0.32
C SER A 133 13.36 8.41 -1.27
N ASN A 134 14.58 8.32 -0.74
CA ASN A 134 15.74 7.84 -1.51
C ASN A 134 15.51 6.39 -2.00
N ALA A 135 14.72 5.59 -1.27
CA ALA A 135 14.38 4.24 -1.70
C ALA A 135 13.26 4.16 -2.74
N ARG A 136 12.85 5.32 -3.25
CA ARG A 136 11.95 5.48 -4.39
C ARG A 136 12.61 6.32 -5.50
N SER A 137 13.91 6.12 -5.72
CA SER A 137 14.71 6.81 -6.73
C SER A 137 15.65 5.85 -7.47
N LEU A 138 16.17 6.28 -8.63
CA LEU A 138 17.14 5.52 -9.42
C LEU A 138 18.49 5.32 -8.70
N ASP A 139 18.78 6.13 -7.68
CA ASP A 139 20.03 6.07 -6.93
C ASP A 139 19.96 5.09 -5.75
N ASN A 140 18.81 4.44 -5.55
CA ASN A 140 18.67 3.45 -4.49
C ASN A 140 19.51 2.20 -4.78
N LYS A 141 20.22 1.74 -3.76
CA LYS A 141 21.12 0.57 -3.86
C LYS A 141 20.48 -0.76 -3.47
N PHE A 142 19.24 -0.74 -2.98
CA PHE A 142 18.59 -1.90 -2.38
C PHE A 142 17.39 -2.41 -3.19
N PHE A 143 16.68 -1.51 -3.86
CA PHE A 143 15.42 -1.79 -4.51
C PHE A 143 15.40 -1.24 -5.92
N TYR A 144 14.78 -2.00 -6.81
CA TYR A 144 14.25 -1.53 -8.07
C TYR A 144 12.78 -1.13 -7.90
N GLU A 145 12.27 -0.37 -8.87
CA GLU A 145 10.87 0.08 -8.89
C GLU A 145 9.87 -1.08 -8.78
N HIS A 146 10.13 -2.20 -9.45
CA HIS A 146 9.27 -3.38 -9.39
C HIS A 146 9.23 -4.03 -7.99
N ASN A 147 10.29 -3.92 -7.17
CA ASN A 147 10.27 -4.47 -5.82
C ASN A 147 9.23 -3.75 -4.96
N LYS A 148 9.00 -2.45 -5.19
CA LYS A 148 7.96 -1.70 -4.49
C LYS A 148 6.56 -2.17 -4.86
N ALA A 149 6.31 -2.43 -6.14
CA ALA A 149 5.02 -2.92 -6.58
C ALA A 149 4.67 -4.25 -5.88
N THR A 150 5.65 -5.15 -5.78
CA THR A 150 5.52 -6.40 -5.00
C THR A 150 5.24 -6.14 -3.52
N GLY A 151 5.99 -5.22 -2.89
CA GLY A 151 5.79 -4.86 -1.49
C GLY A 151 4.42 -4.24 -1.20
N VAL A 152 3.94 -3.34 -2.07
CA VAL A 152 2.60 -2.75 -2.00
C VAL A 152 1.54 -3.84 -2.12
N ALA A 153 1.63 -4.71 -3.13
CA ALA A 153 0.68 -5.80 -3.31
C ALA A 153 0.64 -6.77 -2.11
N TYR A 154 1.80 -7.07 -1.53
CA TYR A 154 1.88 -7.89 -0.32
C TYR A 154 1.18 -7.20 0.86
N LEU A 155 1.43 -5.90 1.08
CA LEU A 155 0.79 -5.15 2.18
C LEU A 155 -0.72 -5.01 1.97
N ASP A 156 -1.19 -4.75 0.74
CA ASP A 156 -2.62 -4.68 0.44
C ASP A 156 -3.32 -6.01 0.74
N LYS A 157 -2.65 -7.15 0.47
CA LYS A 157 -3.15 -8.48 0.81
C LYS A 157 -3.13 -8.74 2.32
N ARG A 158 -2.03 -8.41 3.00
CA ARG A 158 -1.78 -8.81 4.39
C ARG A 158 -2.39 -7.86 5.42
N PHE A 159 -2.41 -6.57 5.10
CA PHE A 159 -2.81 -5.45 5.94
C PHE A 159 -3.61 -4.42 5.13
N PRO A 160 -4.77 -4.80 4.55
CA PRO A 160 -5.57 -3.91 3.71
C PRO A 160 -5.97 -2.60 4.43
N ALA A 161 -6.05 -2.64 5.76
CA ALA A 161 -6.32 -1.47 6.59
C ALA A 161 -5.32 -0.32 6.37
N ILE A 162 -4.06 -0.57 6.02
CA ILE A 162 -3.07 0.50 5.80
C ILE A 162 -3.55 1.48 4.73
N ARG A 163 -3.98 0.96 3.57
CA ARG A 163 -4.51 1.77 2.47
C ARG A 163 -5.78 2.49 2.89
N GLU A 164 -6.67 1.78 3.58
CA GLU A 164 -7.94 2.35 4.04
C GLU A 164 -7.76 3.50 5.04
N ILE A 165 -6.77 3.44 5.93
CA ILE A 165 -6.42 4.54 6.84
C ILE A 165 -6.03 5.78 6.06
N PHE A 166 -5.09 5.67 5.12
CA PHE A 166 -4.68 6.79 4.27
C PHE A 166 -5.88 7.37 3.51
N ARG A 167 -6.65 6.51 2.83
CA ARG A 167 -7.82 6.91 2.04
C ARG A 167 -8.83 7.70 2.88
N ARG A 168 -9.23 7.18 4.05
CA ARG A 168 -10.20 7.85 4.93
C ARG A 168 -9.69 9.15 5.51
N ARG A 169 -8.41 9.22 5.87
CA ARG A 169 -7.80 10.43 6.42
C ARG A 169 -7.72 11.53 5.37
N PHE A 170 -7.33 11.18 4.15
CA PHE A 170 -7.37 12.11 3.03
C PHE A 170 -8.78 12.52 2.64
N GLU A 171 -9.75 11.61 2.65
CA GLU A 171 -11.16 11.92 2.39
C GLU A 171 -11.72 12.93 3.40
N LYS A 172 -11.49 12.73 4.70
CA LYS A 172 -11.89 13.69 5.76
C LYS A 172 -11.34 15.09 5.51
N VAL A 173 -10.08 15.17 5.11
CA VAL A 173 -9.43 16.44 4.82
C VAL A 173 -9.97 17.03 3.52
N ARG A 174 -10.18 16.23 2.48
CA ARG A 174 -10.73 16.65 1.18
C ARG A 174 -12.14 17.21 1.28
N VAL A 175 -13.02 16.59 2.07
CA VAL A 175 -14.41 17.05 2.32
C VAL A 175 -14.43 18.40 3.03
N SER A 176 -13.40 18.70 3.83
CA SER A 176 -13.26 20.02 4.47
C SER A 176 -12.79 21.14 3.50
N MET A 177 -12.48 20.80 2.25
CA MET A 177 -12.01 21.74 1.22
C MET A 177 -13.06 22.00 0.15
N GLU A 178 -13.37 23.26 -0.08
CA GLU A 178 -14.17 23.70 -1.22
C GLU A 178 -13.42 23.49 -2.55
N LEU A 179 -12.14 23.88 -2.59
CA LEU A 179 -11.26 23.77 -3.75
C LEU A 179 -9.91 23.17 -3.34
N VAL A 180 -9.28 22.45 -4.27
CA VAL A 180 -7.90 21.98 -4.11
C VAL A 180 -6.96 23.10 -4.53
N ASP A 181 -6.60 23.95 -3.59
CA ASP A 181 -5.61 25.01 -3.75
C ASP A 181 -4.26 24.61 -3.13
N ARG A 182 -3.25 25.49 -3.23
CA ARG A 182 -1.91 25.26 -2.67
C ARG A 182 -1.95 24.98 -1.15
N LYS A 183 -2.82 25.68 -0.40
CA LYS A 183 -3.02 25.45 1.03
C LYS A 183 -3.68 24.10 1.32
N GLY A 184 -4.60 23.67 0.46
CA GLY A 184 -5.20 22.35 0.48
C GLY A 184 -4.15 21.25 0.30
N ILE A 185 -3.26 21.41 -0.69
CA ILE A 185 -2.13 20.50 -0.91
C ILE A 185 -1.26 20.40 0.34
N ASP A 186 -0.88 21.53 0.94
CA ASP A 186 -0.05 21.53 2.16
C ASP A 186 -0.69 20.78 3.32
N ARG A 187 -2.00 20.98 3.55
CA ARG A 187 -2.73 20.22 4.59
C ARG A 187 -2.80 18.73 4.31
N MET A 188 -2.93 18.33 3.03
CA MET A 188 -2.95 16.92 2.64
C MET A 188 -1.58 16.27 2.84
N ILE A 189 -0.50 16.97 2.53
CA ILE A 189 0.87 16.51 2.78
C ILE A 189 1.16 16.40 4.28
N GLU A 190 0.74 17.38 5.08
CA GLU A 190 0.84 17.30 6.55
C GLU A 190 0.08 16.08 7.09
N THR A 191 -1.12 15.82 6.55
CA THR A 191 -1.93 14.65 6.91
C THR A 191 -1.22 13.36 6.50
N TYR A 192 -0.58 13.31 5.33
CA TYR A 192 0.22 12.15 4.91
C TYR A 192 1.28 11.80 5.96
N TYR A 193 2.05 12.78 6.44
CA TYR A 193 3.12 12.53 7.41
C TYR A 193 2.56 12.06 8.76
N LYS A 194 1.43 12.61 9.20
CA LYS A 194 0.74 12.16 10.42
C LYS A 194 0.30 10.70 10.32
N VAL A 195 -0.39 10.35 9.23
CA VAL A 195 -0.89 8.98 9.02
C VAL A 195 0.26 8.00 8.85
N TYR A 196 1.26 8.36 8.05
CA TYR A 196 2.47 7.58 7.88
C TYR A 196 3.14 7.29 9.24
N GLY A 197 3.31 8.31 10.09
CA GLY A 197 3.85 8.14 11.44
C GLY A 197 3.06 7.13 12.27
N SER A 198 1.74 7.25 12.32
CA SER A 198 0.88 6.31 13.08
C SER A 198 0.97 4.87 12.57
N VAL A 199 0.97 4.67 11.24
CA VAL A 199 1.12 3.33 10.64
C VAL A 199 2.51 2.76 10.91
N MET A 200 3.55 3.57 10.77
CA MET A 200 4.93 3.14 11.02
C MET A 200 5.18 2.82 12.50
N ASP A 201 4.53 3.51 13.43
CA ASP A 201 4.58 3.16 14.85
C ASP A 201 3.96 1.78 15.13
N ALA A 202 2.86 1.45 14.46
CA ALA A 202 2.26 0.12 14.55
C ALA A 202 3.19 -0.96 13.97
N ILE A 203 3.77 -0.70 12.80
CA ILE A 203 4.73 -1.61 12.14
C ILE A 203 5.99 -1.77 12.99
N ALA A 204 6.52 -0.72 13.60
CA ALA A 204 7.69 -0.81 14.47
C ALA A 204 7.40 -1.71 15.69
N LYS A 205 6.20 -1.62 16.28
CA LYS A 205 5.77 -2.51 17.37
C LYS A 205 5.57 -3.96 16.91
N MET A 206 5.11 -4.18 15.67
CA MET A 206 5.03 -5.49 15.05
C MET A 206 6.42 -6.11 14.87
N GLN A 207 7.40 -5.29 14.48
CA GLN A 207 8.78 -5.71 14.19
C GLN A 207 9.69 -5.78 15.43
N ASP A 208 9.22 -5.32 16.60
CA ASP A 208 9.95 -5.34 17.86
C ASP A 208 10.22 -6.78 18.32
N TRP A 209 11.48 -7.19 18.24
CA TRP A 209 11.92 -8.54 18.56
C TRP A 209 11.65 -8.94 20.01
N LYS A 210 11.74 -8.01 20.98
CA LYS A 210 11.49 -8.33 22.40
C LYS A 210 10.03 -8.71 22.59
N LYS A 211 9.12 -7.91 22.03
CA LYS A 211 7.68 -8.18 22.07
C LYS A 211 7.28 -9.37 21.22
N TYR A 212 7.94 -9.57 20.07
CA TYR A 212 7.76 -10.74 19.23
C TYR A 212 8.07 -12.02 20.02
N ARG A 213 9.20 -12.08 20.74
CA ARG A 213 9.55 -13.27 21.52
C ARG A 213 8.49 -13.59 22.57
N MET A 214 8.05 -12.61 23.34
CA MET A 214 7.03 -12.80 24.39
C MET A 214 5.63 -13.13 23.85
N ARG A 215 5.26 -12.67 22.65
CA ARG A 215 3.89 -12.85 22.13
C ARG A 215 3.76 -13.99 21.12
N CYS A 216 4.80 -14.21 20.33
CA CYS A 216 4.75 -15.03 19.13
C CYS A 216 5.62 -16.29 19.23
N LEU A 217 6.50 -16.39 20.23
CA LEU A 217 7.33 -17.59 20.48
C LEU A 217 6.93 -18.34 21.75
N ASP A 218 6.12 -17.76 22.64
CA ASP A 218 5.67 -18.42 23.88
C ASP A 218 4.63 -19.54 23.67
N SER A 219 4.16 -19.74 22.43
CA SER A 219 3.42 -20.94 22.01
C SER A 219 4.30 -22.08 21.48
N CYS A 220 5.62 -21.90 21.41
CA CYS A 220 6.56 -22.99 21.12
C CYS A 220 6.95 -23.71 22.41
N ASN A 221 6.23 -24.79 22.73
CA ASN A 221 6.71 -25.78 23.69
C ASN A 221 8.11 -26.29 23.28
N LEU A 222 9.11 -25.98 24.10
CA LEU A 222 10.40 -26.66 24.32
C LEU A 222 11.42 -26.92 23.19
N TYR A 223 11.18 -26.64 21.90
CA TYR A 223 12.13 -27.06 20.84
C TYR A 223 12.47 -26.02 19.78
N CYS A 224 12.78 -24.78 20.16
CA CYS A 224 13.31 -23.77 19.24
C CYS A 224 14.60 -23.12 19.77
N ILE A 225 15.63 -23.94 20.01
CA ILE A 225 17.03 -23.52 19.98
C ILE A 225 17.81 -24.63 19.27
N VAL A 226 18.12 -24.43 17.99
CA VAL A 226 19.35 -24.87 17.31
C VAL A 226 19.73 -23.82 16.27
#